data_AF-A0A843G9S7-F1
#
_entry.id   AF-A0A843G9S7-F1
#
_cell.length_a   1.000
_cell.length_b   1.000
_cell.length_c   1.000
_cell.angle_alpha   90.00
_cell.angle_beta   90.00
_cell.angle_gamma   90.00
#
_symmetry.space_group_name_H-M   'P 1'
#
loop_
_entity.id
_entity.type
_entity.pdbx_description
1 polymer ?
#
loop_
_entity_poly.entity_id
_entity_poly.type
_entity_poly.pdbx_seq_one_letter_code
_entity_poly.pdbx_strand_id
1 'polypeptide(L)'
;MIINIRVDHTLADIETMEKVSKDLKDLFSTLKEQIDIKEYIEINTCNRYEYFLYTDDYNKLDLDCDNQYIIIQYNDEAVLHLFRMTSGLESMIIGEDQILGQVKDAKRKSEREGHCGKKLDAVFTKAIHVGQVVRNKTKINQGSISIGSAAVDLAEEHLGDLQDKHVLVIGAGKMGTLVAKALAEKNLKAIFVANRTYYKAIKLAEELEGEAILFDNLEEKLLNADLVISSTGAPHAIINKERLLRVFDENIPNKMIFIDIANPRDIAEDVKE
;
A
#
# COMPACT_ATOMS: atom_id res chain seq x y z
N MET A 1 22.45 -10.51 17.65
CA MET A 1 22.54 -10.17 16.21
C MET A 1 21.17 -9.77 15.68
N ILE A 2 21.10 -8.72 14.87
CA ILE A 2 19.89 -8.34 14.14
C ILE A 2 20.03 -8.80 12.69
N ILE A 3 18.99 -9.39 12.13
CA ILE A 3 18.96 -9.84 10.73
C ILE A 3 17.73 -9.24 10.06
N ASN A 4 17.88 -8.72 8.86
CA ASN A 4 16.77 -8.38 7.98
C ASN A 4 16.82 -9.30 6.76
N ILE A 5 15.72 -10.03 6.51
CA ILE A 5 15.51 -10.77 5.27
C ILE A 5 14.34 -10.10 4.54
N ARG A 6 14.52 -9.74 3.27
CA ARG A 6 13.50 -8.99 2.54
C ARG A 6 13.46 -9.26 1.04
N VAL A 7 12.31 -8.97 0.46
CA VAL A 7 12.13 -8.63 -0.95
C VAL A 7 11.40 -7.29 -1.02
N ASP A 8 11.79 -6.42 -1.95
CA ASP A 8 11.13 -5.13 -2.16
C ASP A 8 11.08 -4.75 -3.64
N HIS A 9 10.29 -3.72 -3.92
CA HIS A 9 10.03 -3.20 -5.27
C HIS A 9 11.29 -2.74 -6.05
N THR A 10 12.47 -2.61 -5.41
CA THR A 10 13.70 -2.26 -6.13
C THR A 10 14.29 -3.43 -6.91
N LEU A 11 13.94 -4.67 -6.53
CA LEU A 11 14.42 -5.89 -7.17
C LEU A 11 13.33 -6.69 -7.89
N ALA A 12 12.06 -6.53 -7.51
CA ALA A 12 10.96 -7.35 -7.99
C ALA A 12 9.72 -6.51 -8.31
N ASP A 13 9.06 -6.82 -9.42
CA ASP A 13 7.71 -6.32 -9.69
C ASP A 13 6.66 -6.97 -8.77
N ILE A 14 5.40 -6.54 -8.86
CA ILE A 14 4.34 -7.01 -7.96
C ILE A 14 4.14 -8.53 -8.06
N GLU A 15 4.13 -9.09 -9.27
CA GLU A 15 3.92 -10.53 -9.48
C GLU A 15 5.09 -11.35 -8.91
N THR A 16 6.32 -10.86 -9.10
CA THR A 16 7.53 -11.48 -8.55
C THR A 16 7.56 -11.36 -7.03
N MET A 17 7.19 -10.21 -6.46
CA MET A 17 7.09 -10.03 -5.00
C MET A 17 6.11 -11.02 -4.37
N GLU A 18 4.95 -11.26 -4.99
CA GLU A 18 3.99 -12.25 -4.48
C GLU A 18 4.59 -13.66 -4.41
N LYS A 19 5.33 -14.07 -5.45
CA LYS A 19 6.02 -15.36 -5.50
C LYS A 19 7.13 -15.44 -4.45
N VAL A 20 8.03 -14.47 -4.45
CA VAL A 20 9.19 -14.42 -3.54
C VAL A 20 8.76 -14.28 -2.07
N SER A 21 7.62 -13.64 -1.80
CA SER A 21 7.08 -13.57 -0.43
C SER A 21 6.76 -14.95 0.16
N LYS A 22 6.46 -15.96 -0.68
CA LYS A 22 6.25 -17.35 -0.24
C LYS A 22 7.60 -17.98 0.10
N ASP A 23 8.58 -17.86 -0.80
CA ASP A 23 9.95 -18.35 -0.57
C ASP A 23 10.56 -17.77 0.71
N LEU A 24 10.29 -16.50 0.98
CA LEU A 24 10.78 -15.80 2.17
C LEU A 24 10.11 -16.30 3.47
N LYS A 25 8.83 -16.68 3.41
CA LYS A 25 8.14 -17.34 4.54
C LYS A 25 8.70 -18.74 4.81
N ASP A 26 9.03 -19.47 3.75
CA ASP A 26 9.64 -20.79 3.86
C ASP A 26 11.05 -20.67 4.46
N LEU A 27 11.86 -19.73 3.95
CA LEU A 27 13.17 -19.39 4.52
C LEU A 27 13.05 -19.02 6.00
N PHE A 28 12.11 -18.15 6.37
CA PHE A 28 11.89 -17.78 7.76
C PHE A 28 11.53 -18.99 8.65
N SER A 29 10.75 -19.92 8.13
CA SER A 29 10.38 -21.16 8.83
C SER A 29 11.61 -22.06 9.03
N THR A 30 12.44 -22.22 8.00
CA THR A 30 13.73 -22.92 8.11
C THR A 30 14.66 -22.25 9.11
N LEU A 31 14.73 -20.91 9.13
CA LEU A 31 15.53 -20.17 10.10
C LEU A 31 15.07 -20.42 11.53
N LYS A 32 13.76 -20.44 11.80
CA LYS A 32 13.22 -20.75 13.13
C LYS A 32 13.66 -22.12 13.66
N GLU A 33 13.88 -23.10 12.78
CA GLU A 33 14.35 -24.43 13.15
C GLU A 33 15.87 -24.47 13.36
N GLN A 34 16.62 -23.62 12.65
CA GLN A 34 18.07 -23.62 12.65
C GLN A 34 18.68 -22.69 13.70
N ILE A 35 18.08 -21.52 13.94
CA ILE A 35 18.57 -20.49 14.86
C ILE A 35 17.51 -20.22 15.93
N ASP A 36 17.98 -19.95 17.14
CA ASP A 36 17.14 -19.54 18.26
C ASP A 36 16.72 -18.07 18.08
N ILE A 37 15.66 -17.86 17.29
CA ILE A 37 15.05 -16.55 17.06
C ILE A 37 14.28 -16.13 18.31
N LYS A 38 14.77 -15.11 18.99
CA LYS A 38 14.18 -14.58 20.23
C LYS A 38 13.07 -13.59 19.98
N GLU A 39 13.21 -12.78 18.93
CA GLU A 39 12.24 -11.73 18.59
C GLU A 39 12.14 -11.63 17.06
N TYR A 40 10.95 -11.32 16.54
CA TYR A 40 10.80 -10.95 15.14
C TYR A 40 9.64 -9.97 14.88
N ILE A 41 9.80 -9.15 13.85
CA ILE A 41 8.76 -8.26 13.33
C ILE A 41 8.62 -8.48 11.83
N GLU A 42 7.41 -8.80 11.38
CA GLU A 42 7.03 -8.90 9.97
C GLU A 42 6.53 -7.54 9.47
N ILE A 43 7.06 -7.07 8.35
CA ILE A 43 6.59 -5.90 7.63
C ILE A 43 6.10 -6.37 6.26
N ASN A 44 4.80 -6.28 6.06
CA ASN A 44 4.15 -6.66 4.81
C ASN A 44 3.38 -5.46 4.26
N THR A 45 3.75 -5.03 3.06
CA THR A 45 3.12 -3.92 2.33
C THR A 45 3.00 -4.30 0.86
N CYS A 46 2.36 -3.46 0.05
CA CYS A 46 2.28 -3.68 -1.40
C CYS A 46 3.64 -3.64 -2.12
N ASN A 47 4.67 -3.01 -1.52
CA ASN A 47 5.98 -2.75 -2.15
C ASN A 47 7.16 -3.44 -1.46
N ARG A 48 6.90 -4.21 -0.40
CA ARG A 48 7.93 -4.96 0.34
C ARG A 48 7.34 -6.04 1.21
N TYR A 49 8.11 -7.10 1.41
CA TYR A 49 7.87 -8.13 2.39
C TYR A 49 9.18 -8.40 3.14
N GLU A 50 9.21 -8.10 4.44
CA GLU A 50 10.44 -8.16 5.24
C GLU A 50 10.21 -8.80 6.61
N TYR A 51 11.21 -9.53 7.10
CA TYR A 51 11.34 -9.87 8.52
C TYR A 51 12.57 -9.21 9.13
N PHE A 52 12.39 -8.60 10.29
CA PHE A 52 13.46 -8.24 11.21
C PHE A 52 13.52 -9.27 12.32
N LEU A 53 14.68 -9.87 12.54
CA LEU A 53 14.91 -10.95 13.49
C LEU A 53 15.96 -10.51 14.52
N TYR A 54 15.80 -10.97 15.76
CA TYR A 54 16.85 -10.91 16.77
C TYR A 54 17.18 -12.32 17.28
N THR A 55 18.47 -12.65 17.29
CA THR A 55 18.99 -13.90 17.85
C THR A 55 20.27 -13.61 18.65
N ASP A 56 20.52 -14.40 19.69
CA ASP A 56 21.79 -14.40 20.43
C ASP A 56 22.81 -15.37 19.80
N ASP A 57 22.45 -16.10 18.74
CA ASP A 57 23.35 -17.01 18.03
C ASP A 57 24.18 -16.25 16.99
N TYR A 58 25.43 -15.96 17.34
CA TYR A 58 26.38 -15.23 16.49
C TYR A 58 27.14 -16.14 15.51
N ASN A 59 26.97 -17.46 15.58
CA ASN A 59 27.82 -18.41 14.84
C ASN A 59 27.25 -18.83 13.47
N LYS A 60 26.01 -18.45 13.15
CA LYS A 60 25.36 -18.71 11.85
C LYS A 60 25.25 -17.40 11.06
N LEU A 61 26.37 -16.99 10.49
CA LEU A 61 26.54 -15.71 9.78
C LEU A 61 26.30 -15.79 8.26
N ASP A 62 26.28 -16.99 7.68
CA ASP A 62 26.10 -17.16 6.23
C ASP A 62 24.76 -17.86 5.98
N LEU A 63 23.71 -17.05 5.90
CA LEU A 63 22.43 -17.54 5.42
C LEU A 63 22.53 -17.54 3.90
N ASP A 64 22.85 -18.69 3.32
CA ASP A 64 22.86 -18.83 1.88
C ASP A 64 21.42 -18.95 1.37
N CYS A 65 21.07 -18.11 0.42
CA CYS A 65 19.77 -18.12 -0.23
C CYS A 65 20.00 -17.98 -1.73
N ASP A 66 19.75 -19.07 -2.46
CA ASP A 66 19.89 -19.11 -3.93
C ASP A 66 18.86 -18.22 -4.66
N ASN A 67 17.97 -17.53 -3.93
CA ASN A 67 17.01 -16.61 -4.53
C ASN A 67 17.59 -15.19 -4.64
N GLN A 68 17.97 -14.80 -5.86
CA GLN A 68 18.52 -13.49 -6.18
C GLN A 68 17.63 -12.28 -5.80
N TYR A 69 16.34 -12.49 -5.56
CA TYR A 69 15.40 -11.44 -5.15
C TYR A 69 15.33 -11.25 -3.63
N ILE A 70 15.93 -12.16 -2.85
CA ILE A 70 15.97 -12.08 -1.39
C ILE A 70 17.27 -11.40 -0.96
N ILE A 71 17.12 -10.25 -0.30
CA ILE A 71 18.22 -9.53 0.34
C ILE A 71 18.31 -9.99 1.79
N ILE A 72 19.53 -10.29 2.23
CA ILE A 72 19.85 -10.57 3.64
C ILE A 72 20.86 -9.54 4.13
N GLN A 73 20.51 -8.84 5.21
CA GLN A 73 21.35 -7.84 5.85
C GLN A 73 21.50 -8.11 7.34
N TYR A 74 22.65 -7.74 7.89
CA TYR A 74 23.01 -8.02 9.28
C TYR A 74 23.33 -6.73 10.04
N ASN A 75 22.96 -6.72 11.31
CA ASN A 75 23.29 -5.70 12.30
C ASN A 75 23.09 -4.27 11.79
N ASP A 76 24.18 -3.51 11.61
CA ASP A 76 24.15 -2.09 11.25
C ASP A 76 23.48 -1.85 9.90
N GLU A 77 23.68 -2.73 8.92
CA GLU A 77 23.04 -2.61 7.60
C GLU A 77 21.51 -2.80 7.71
N ALA A 78 21.07 -3.79 8.50
CA ALA A 78 19.65 -4.00 8.76
C ALA A 78 19.02 -2.80 9.48
N VAL A 79 19.71 -2.26 10.49
CA VAL A 79 19.23 -1.08 11.24
C VAL A 79 19.23 0.18 10.36
N LEU A 80 20.25 0.37 9.54
CA LEU A 80 20.35 1.48 8.61
C LEU A 80 19.24 1.44 7.55
N HIS A 81 18.97 0.25 7.00
CA HIS A 81 17.82 0.02 6.11
C HIS A 81 16.51 0.42 6.79
N LEU A 82 16.27 -0.03 8.03
CA LEU A 82 15.08 0.34 8.79
C LEU A 82 14.96 1.87 9.00
N PHE A 83 16.07 2.56 9.25
CA PHE A 83 16.09 4.02 9.38
C PHE A 83 15.79 4.72 8.05
N ARG A 84 16.35 4.23 6.94
CA ARG A 84 16.07 4.75 5.59
C ARG A 84 14.60 4.53 5.21
N MET A 85 14.08 3.33 5.44
CA MET A 85 12.69 2.96 5.19
C MET A 85 11.72 3.81 6.02
N THR A 86 11.93 3.91 7.34
CA THR A 86 11.07 4.75 8.20
C THR A 86 11.18 6.23 7.86
N SER A 87 12.28 6.68 7.24
CA SER A 87 12.45 8.03 6.71
C SER A 87 11.79 8.24 5.33
N GLY A 88 11.23 7.20 4.72
CA GLY A 88 10.60 7.25 3.40
C GLY A 88 11.58 7.22 2.22
N LEU A 89 12.87 6.92 2.46
CA LEU A 89 13.90 6.87 1.42
C LEU A 89 13.88 5.57 0.60
N GLU A 90 13.24 4.53 1.15
CA GLU A 90 13.10 3.23 0.49
C GLU A 90 11.71 3.07 -0.15
N SER A 91 10.85 4.09 -0.13
CA SER A 91 9.52 4.02 -0.72
C SER A 91 9.56 4.34 -2.21
N MET A 92 8.71 3.68 -3.00
CA MET A 92 8.53 3.97 -4.44
C MET A 92 8.24 5.46 -4.67
N ILE A 93 7.44 6.05 -3.78
CA ILE A 93 7.27 7.49 -3.63
C ILE A 93 8.14 7.94 -2.46
N ILE A 94 9.27 8.58 -2.77
CA ILE A 94 10.18 9.11 -1.76
C ILE A 94 9.44 10.11 -0.89
N GLY A 95 9.46 9.90 0.43
CA GLY A 95 8.85 10.81 1.40
C GLY A 95 7.39 10.50 1.76
N GLU A 96 6.78 9.43 1.23
CA GLU A 96 5.40 9.08 1.62
C GLU A 96 5.26 8.86 3.15
N ASP A 97 4.14 9.26 3.72
CA ASP A 97 3.90 9.12 5.17
C ASP A 97 3.41 7.72 5.60
N GLN A 98 3.02 6.89 4.63
CA GLN A 98 2.37 5.60 4.88
C GLN A 98 3.33 4.57 5.49
N ILE A 99 4.56 4.47 4.97
CA ILE A 99 5.54 3.49 5.45
C ILE A 99 5.85 3.63 6.94
N LEU A 100 5.96 4.87 7.45
CA LEU A 100 6.18 5.12 8.87
C LEU A 100 5.01 4.60 9.72
N GLY A 101 3.77 4.77 9.23
CA GLY A 101 2.57 4.22 9.85
C GLY A 101 2.54 2.70 9.82
N GLN A 102 2.88 2.09 8.68
CA GLN A 102 2.94 0.64 8.52
C GLN A 102 3.98 0.00 9.45
N VAL A 103 5.16 0.61 9.62
CA VAL A 103 6.17 0.15 10.57
C VAL A 103 5.65 0.22 12.02
N LYS A 104 4.93 1.28 12.39
CA LYS A 104 4.27 1.37 13.71
C LYS A 104 3.23 0.27 13.90
N ASP A 105 2.42 0.01 12.88
CA ASP A 105 1.38 -1.03 12.92
C ASP A 105 1.99 -2.43 13.01
N ALA A 106 3.07 -2.71 12.27
CA ALA A 106 3.84 -3.96 12.32
C ALA A 106 4.46 -4.22 13.70
N LYS A 107 5.11 -3.20 14.29
CA LYS A 107 5.64 -3.28 15.65
C LYS A 107 4.55 -3.62 16.66
N ARG A 108 3.42 -2.88 16.63
CA ARG A 108 2.28 -3.10 17.53
C ARG A 108 1.65 -4.48 17.35
N LYS A 109 1.60 -4.98 16.11
CA LYS A 109 1.13 -6.35 15.82
C LYS A 109 2.04 -7.38 16.49
N SER A 110 3.34 -7.28 16.27
CA SER A 110 4.34 -8.20 16.85
C SER A 110 4.37 -8.15 18.39
N GLU A 111 4.20 -6.97 18.99
CA GLU A 111 4.04 -6.84 20.45
C GLU A 111 2.83 -7.61 20.99
N ARG A 112 1.66 -7.50 20.33
CA ARG A 112 0.45 -8.22 20.73
C ARG A 112 0.58 -9.74 20.57
N GLU A 113 1.34 -10.18 19.57
CA GLU A 113 1.61 -11.59 19.30
C GLU A 113 2.74 -12.16 20.18
N GLY A 114 3.41 -11.32 20.98
CA GLY A 114 4.50 -11.74 21.86
C GLY A 114 5.80 -12.03 21.11
N HIS A 115 5.96 -11.48 19.90
CA HIS A 115 7.14 -11.68 19.05
C HIS A 115 8.13 -10.51 19.12
N CYS A 116 7.72 -9.37 19.67
CA CYS A 116 8.57 -8.21 19.89
C CYS A 116 9.07 -8.21 21.34
N GLY A 117 10.39 -8.31 21.54
CA GLY A 117 11.02 -8.15 22.84
C GLY A 117 11.76 -6.83 22.95
N LYS A 118 12.63 -6.71 23.96
CA LYS A 118 13.29 -5.44 24.30
C LYS A 118 14.23 -4.95 23.19
N LYS A 119 14.79 -5.86 22.38
CA LYS A 119 15.82 -5.52 21.40
C LYS A 119 15.20 -4.89 20.16
N LEU A 120 14.24 -5.57 19.54
CA LEU A 120 13.51 -5.04 18.39
C LEU A 120 12.61 -3.87 18.79
N ASP A 121 12.05 -3.86 20.01
CA ASP A 121 11.32 -2.69 20.53
C ASP A 121 12.19 -1.42 20.52
N ALA A 122 13.40 -1.49 21.08
CA ALA A 122 14.32 -0.35 21.13
C ALA A 122 14.71 0.13 19.72
N VAL A 123 15.02 -0.79 18.82
CA VAL A 123 15.43 -0.50 17.44
C VAL A 123 14.30 0.12 16.63
N PHE A 124 13.10 -0.47 16.66
CA PHE A 124 11.95 0.05 15.93
C PHE A 124 11.45 1.37 16.52
N THR A 125 11.46 1.53 17.84
CA THR A 125 11.12 2.80 18.49
C THR A 125 12.08 3.89 18.05
N LYS A 126 13.38 3.60 18.00
CA LYS A 126 14.37 4.56 17.50
C LYS A 126 14.17 4.88 16.02
N ALA A 127 13.91 3.87 15.18
CA ALA A 127 13.65 4.06 13.76
C ALA A 127 12.43 4.95 13.50
N ILE A 128 11.32 4.70 14.20
CA ILE A 128 10.11 5.53 14.14
C ILE A 128 10.44 6.98 14.51
N HIS A 129 11.21 7.19 15.57
CA HIS A 129 11.62 8.53 15.97
C HIS A 129 12.51 9.21 14.92
N VAL A 130 13.48 8.48 14.34
CA VAL A 130 14.33 8.99 13.24
C VAL A 130 13.47 9.42 12.06
N GLY A 131 12.52 8.58 11.62
CA GLY A 131 11.62 8.91 10.51
C GLY A 131 10.76 10.15 10.77
N GLN A 132 10.34 10.39 12.02
CA GLN A 132 9.65 11.62 12.43
C GLN A 132 10.58 12.85 12.40
N VAL A 133 11.81 12.71 12.90
CA VAL A 133 12.80 13.80 12.91
C VAL A 133 13.18 14.20 11.49
N VAL A 134 13.41 13.22 10.60
CA VAL A 134 13.73 13.50 9.19
C VAL A 134 12.62 14.31 8.56
N ARG A 135 11.37 13.86 8.62
CA ARG A 135 10.22 14.60 8.06
C ARG A 135 10.11 16.02 8.60
N ASN A 136 10.23 16.20 9.91
CA ASN A 136 10.15 17.51 10.54
C ASN A 136 11.29 18.45 10.12
N LYS A 137 12.50 17.92 9.89
CA LYS A 137 13.69 18.74 9.59
C LYS A 137 13.92 18.99 8.10
N THR A 138 13.59 18.02 7.25
CA THR A 138 13.90 18.08 5.82
C THR A 138 12.69 18.44 4.98
N LYS A 139 11.48 18.32 5.54
CA LYS A 139 10.24 18.45 4.78
C LYS A 139 10.21 17.49 3.59
N ILE A 140 10.81 16.29 3.72
CA ILE A 140 10.86 15.29 2.65
C ILE A 140 9.47 14.87 2.14
N ASN A 141 8.44 15.06 2.95
CA ASN A 141 7.04 14.84 2.60
C ASN A 141 6.37 16.06 1.95
N GLN A 142 7.01 17.25 1.94
CA GLN A 142 6.50 18.42 1.23
C GLN A 142 6.96 18.38 -0.22
N GLY A 143 6.03 18.22 -1.15
CA GLY A 143 6.32 18.19 -2.59
C GLY A 143 6.84 16.86 -3.11
N SER A 144 6.99 15.82 -2.27
CA SER A 144 7.00 14.44 -2.78
C SER A 144 5.70 14.21 -3.54
N ILE A 145 5.77 13.75 -4.78
CA ILE A 145 4.59 13.38 -5.58
C ILE A 145 3.84 12.30 -4.80
N SER A 146 2.86 12.68 -4.00
CA SER A 146 2.02 11.75 -3.27
C SER A 146 1.24 10.88 -4.26
N ILE A 147 0.79 9.70 -3.81
CA ILE A 147 -0.08 8.87 -4.64
C ILE A 147 -1.36 9.62 -5.07
N GLY A 148 -1.84 10.56 -4.23
CA GLY A 148 -2.96 11.43 -4.56
C GLY A 148 -2.63 12.41 -5.67
N SER A 149 -1.51 13.12 -5.59
CA SER A 149 -1.09 14.05 -6.65
C SER A 149 -0.74 13.31 -7.94
N ALA A 150 -0.08 12.15 -7.88
CA ALA A 150 0.16 11.33 -9.08
C ALA A 150 -1.14 10.90 -9.76
N ALA A 151 -2.15 10.50 -8.98
CA ALA A 151 -3.44 10.11 -9.52
C ALA A 151 -4.24 11.30 -10.08
N VAL A 152 -4.12 12.48 -9.45
CA VAL A 152 -4.66 13.74 -9.99
C VAL A 152 -3.99 14.08 -11.32
N ASP A 153 -2.66 14.06 -11.38
CA ASP A 153 -1.89 14.37 -12.59
C ASP A 153 -2.27 13.41 -13.73
N LEU A 154 -2.37 12.12 -13.43
CA LEU A 154 -2.81 11.09 -14.38
C LEU A 154 -4.24 11.33 -14.87
N ALA A 155 -5.15 11.71 -13.97
CA ALA A 155 -6.52 12.03 -14.35
C ALA A 155 -6.58 13.28 -15.22
N GLU A 156 -5.82 14.33 -14.90
CA GLU A 156 -5.75 15.58 -15.67
C GLU A 156 -5.11 15.39 -17.05
N GLU A 157 -4.11 14.51 -17.17
CA GLU A 157 -3.49 14.16 -18.45
C GLU A 157 -4.50 13.61 -19.47
N HIS A 158 -5.47 12.83 -18.99
CA HIS A 158 -6.40 12.09 -19.85
C HIS A 158 -7.81 12.72 -19.92
N LEU A 159 -8.31 13.34 -18.84
CA LEU A 159 -9.63 14.01 -18.81
C LEU A 159 -9.55 15.52 -19.08
N GLY A 160 -8.36 16.12 -19.00
CA GLY A 160 -8.19 17.56 -18.90
C GLY A 160 -8.57 18.08 -17.52
N ASP A 161 -9.05 19.31 -17.44
CA ASP A 161 -9.52 19.88 -16.18
C ASP A 161 -10.59 18.98 -15.51
N LEU A 162 -10.40 18.74 -14.21
CA LEU A 162 -11.28 17.91 -13.39
C LEU A 162 -12.46 18.69 -12.82
N GLN A 163 -12.49 20.01 -13.02
CA GLN A 163 -13.68 20.80 -12.71
C GLN A 163 -14.91 20.21 -13.41
N ASP A 164 -16.02 20.15 -12.68
CA ASP A 164 -17.31 19.64 -13.15
C ASP A 164 -17.34 18.14 -13.53
N LYS A 165 -16.32 17.35 -13.16
CA LYS A 165 -16.29 15.89 -13.35
C LYS A 165 -17.02 15.13 -12.24
N HIS A 166 -17.55 13.96 -12.57
CA HIS A 166 -18.08 13.01 -11.59
C HIS A 166 -17.03 11.95 -11.26
N VAL A 167 -16.72 11.82 -9.96
CA VAL A 167 -15.77 10.83 -9.46
C VAL A 167 -16.49 9.76 -8.66
N LEU A 168 -16.18 8.49 -8.92
CA LEU A 168 -16.68 7.36 -8.15
C LEU A 168 -15.52 6.68 -7.42
N VAL A 169 -15.62 6.62 -6.10
CA VAL A 169 -14.64 5.97 -5.22
C VAL A 169 -15.21 4.63 -4.77
N ILE A 170 -14.52 3.54 -5.08
CA ILE A 170 -14.87 2.17 -4.70
C ILE A 170 -13.88 1.71 -3.63
N GLY A 171 -14.38 1.57 -2.41
CA GLY A 171 -13.58 1.23 -1.24
C GLY A 171 -13.21 2.44 -0.40
N ALA A 172 -12.94 2.17 0.88
CA ALA A 172 -12.45 3.14 1.84
C ALA A 172 -11.09 2.71 2.42
N GLY A 173 -10.21 2.19 1.56
CA GLY A 173 -8.83 1.84 1.90
C GLY A 173 -8.01 3.09 2.21
N LYS A 174 -6.92 2.94 2.99
CA LYS A 174 -6.02 4.06 3.35
C LYS A 174 -5.50 4.79 2.10
N MET A 175 -5.09 4.05 1.06
CA MET A 175 -4.54 4.63 -0.17
C MET A 175 -5.62 5.32 -1.01
N GLY A 176 -6.72 4.62 -1.32
CA GLY A 176 -7.84 5.23 -2.04
C GLY A 176 -8.42 6.48 -1.35
N THR A 177 -8.42 6.52 -0.01
CA THR A 177 -8.83 7.70 0.75
C THR A 177 -7.93 8.90 0.50
N LEU A 178 -6.60 8.71 0.40
CA LEU A 178 -5.69 9.81 0.09
C LEU A 178 -5.90 10.34 -1.33
N VAL A 179 -6.12 9.43 -2.27
CA VAL A 179 -6.39 9.81 -3.67
C VAL A 179 -7.73 10.54 -3.78
N ALA A 180 -8.77 10.03 -3.15
CA ALA A 180 -10.08 10.67 -3.11
C ALA A 180 -10.03 12.08 -2.51
N LYS A 181 -9.25 12.27 -1.43
CA LYS A 181 -9.03 13.60 -0.82
C LYS A 181 -8.33 14.57 -1.76
N ALA A 182 -7.27 14.12 -2.43
CA ALA A 182 -6.56 14.95 -3.41
C ALA A 182 -7.47 15.36 -4.59
N LEU A 183 -8.37 14.47 -5.03
CA LEU A 183 -9.32 14.78 -6.10
C LEU A 183 -10.45 15.69 -5.65
N ALA A 184 -10.93 15.57 -4.40
CA ALA A 184 -11.97 16.44 -3.86
C ALA A 184 -11.56 17.93 -3.85
N GLU A 185 -10.25 18.22 -3.81
CA GLU A 185 -9.72 19.58 -3.90
C GLU A 185 -9.87 20.23 -5.31
N LYS A 186 -10.34 19.49 -6.31
CA LYS A 186 -10.39 19.91 -7.74
C LYS A 186 -11.75 20.46 -8.21
N ASN A 187 -12.63 20.89 -7.30
CA ASN A 187 -13.96 21.43 -7.64
C ASN A 187 -14.77 20.51 -8.56
N LEU A 188 -14.85 19.24 -8.16
CA LEU A 188 -15.62 18.21 -8.85
C LEU A 188 -17.11 18.56 -8.87
N LYS A 189 -17.86 18.05 -9.86
CA LYS A 189 -19.32 18.15 -9.87
C LYS A 189 -19.97 17.30 -8.79
N ALA A 190 -19.46 16.09 -8.61
CA ALA A 190 -19.85 15.19 -7.54
C ALA A 190 -18.76 14.17 -7.27
N ILE A 191 -18.65 13.75 -6.02
CA ILE A 191 -17.84 12.60 -5.60
C ILE A 191 -18.73 11.61 -4.86
N PHE A 192 -18.83 10.40 -5.41
CA PHE A 192 -19.62 9.30 -4.85
C PHE A 192 -18.70 8.29 -4.19
N VAL A 193 -19.08 7.77 -3.02
CA VAL A 193 -18.30 6.76 -2.32
C VAL A 193 -19.14 5.50 -2.14
N ALA A 194 -18.65 4.38 -2.67
CA ALA A 194 -19.21 3.05 -2.50
C ALA A 194 -18.26 2.20 -1.67
N ASN A 195 -18.77 1.48 -0.67
CA ASN A 195 -17.96 0.50 0.05
C ASN A 195 -18.85 -0.65 0.55
N ARG A 196 -18.34 -1.88 0.52
CA ARG A 196 -19.06 -3.08 0.98
C ARG A 196 -19.63 -2.93 2.40
N THR A 197 -18.90 -2.24 3.28
CA THR A 197 -19.42 -1.80 4.58
C THR A 197 -19.89 -0.35 4.44
N TYR A 198 -21.21 -0.15 4.32
CA TYR A 198 -21.80 1.17 4.02
C TYR A 198 -21.37 2.28 5.00
N TYR A 199 -21.24 1.98 6.30
CA TYR A 199 -20.77 2.96 7.29
C TYR A 199 -19.39 3.55 6.96
N LYS A 200 -18.48 2.78 6.35
CA LYS A 200 -17.18 3.32 5.91
C LYS A 200 -17.32 4.26 4.71
N ALA A 201 -18.30 4.03 3.83
CA ALA A 201 -18.61 4.93 2.73
C ALA A 201 -19.16 6.25 3.25
N ILE A 202 -20.11 6.21 4.20
CA ILE A 202 -20.64 7.42 4.87
C ILE A 202 -19.51 8.26 5.43
N LYS A 203 -18.64 7.66 6.27
CA LYS A 203 -17.55 8.38 6.91
C LYS A 203 -16.61 9.04 5.90
N LEU A 204 -16.24 8.32 4.84
CA LEU A 204 -15.35 8.88 3.82
C LEU A 204 -16.06 9.97 2.99
N ALA A 205 -17.33 9.77 2.63
CA ALA A 205 -18.10 10.78 1.90
C ALA A 205 -18.25 12.08 2.71
N GLU A 206 -18.51 11.99 4.01
CA GLU A 206 -18.54 13.16 4.92
C GLU A 206 -17.21 13.92 4.92
N GLU A 207 -16.06 13.21 4.92
CA GLU A 207 -14.74 13.83 4.85
C GLU A 207 -14.43 14.50 3.50
N LEU A 208 -15.15 14.11 2.43
CA LEU A 208 -14.94 14.57 1.05
C LEU A 208 -16.01 15.57 0.58
N GLU A 209 -16.98 15.91 1.43
CA GLU A 209 -18.19 16.66 1.05
C GLU A 209 -18.94 15.99 -0.13
N GLY A 210 -18.92 14.65 -0.17
CA GLY A 210 -19.51 13.81 -1.21
C GLY A 210 -20.78 13.08 -0.78
N GLU A 211 -21.19 12.13 -1.62
CA GLU A 211 -22.38 11.29 -1.37
C GLU A 211 -21.99 9.81 -1.20
N ALA A 212 -22.40 9.22 -0.08
CA ALA A 212 -22.23 7.78 0.13
C ALA A 212 -23.36 6.99 -0.52
N ILE A 213 -23.01 6.06 -1.41
CA ILE A 213 -23.96 5.17 -2.08
C ILE A 213 -23.88 3.76 -1.51
N LEU A 214 -25.00 3.03 -1.60
CA LEU A 214 -24.99 1.60 -1.39
C LEU A 214 -24.16 0.93 -2.48
N PHE A 215 -23.40 -0.10 -2.11
CA PHE A 215 -22.55 -0.82 -3.05
C PHE A 215 -23.35 -1.48 -4.19
N ASP A 216 -24.60 -1.85 -3.92
CA ASP A 216 -25.50 -2.42 -4.94
C ASP A 216 -25.93 -1.39 -5.99
N ASN A 217 -25.80 -0.09 -5.70
CA ASN A 217 -26.10 1.00 -6.65
C ASN A 217 -24.86 1.42 -7.47
N LEU A 218 -23.79 0.63 -7.44
CA LEU A 218 -22.55 0.93 -8.13
C LEU A 218 -22.75 1.14 -9.64
N GLU A 219 -23.56 0.29 -10.27
CA GLU A 219 -23.82 0.33 -11.72
C GLU A 219 -24.51 1.64 -12.16
N GLU A 220 -25.41 2.19 -11.33
CA GLU A 220 -26.07 3.49 -11.59
C GLU A 220 -25.07 4.65 -11.61
N LYS A 221 -24.11 4.65 -10.68
CA LYS A 221 -23.10 5.72 -10.61
C LYS A 221 -21.98 5.54 -11.64
N LEU A 222 -21.68 4.31 -12.03
CA LEU A 222 -20.75 4.03 -13.13
C LEU A 222 -21.18 4.71 -14.42
N LEU A 223 -22.49 4.73 -14.75
CA LEU A 223 -23.00 5.37 -15.97
C LEU A 223 -22.57 6.83 -16.17
N ASN A 224 -22.42 7.57 -15.07
CA ASN A 224 -22.16 9.01 -15.08
C ASN A 224 -20.75 9.35 -14.62
N ALA A 225 -19.94 8.37 -14.24
CA ALA A 225 -18.59 8.60 -13.75
C ALA A 225 -17.64 8.97 -14.90
N ASP A 226 -16.86 10.04 -14.72
CA ASP A 226 -15.74 10.35 -15.61
C ASP A 226 -14.47 9.62 -15.13
N LEU A 227 -14.32 9.48 -13.80
CA LEU A 227 -13.19 8.87 -13.13
C LEU A 227 -13.65 7.89 -12.06
N VAL A 228 -13.12 6.67 -12.09
CA VAL A 228 -13.36 5.64 -11.09
C VAL A 228 -12.04 5.34 -10.38
N ILE A 229 -12.06 5.40 -9.04
CA ILE A 229 -10.92 5.03 -8.20
C ILE A 229 -11.31 3.78 -7.43
N SER A 230 -10.49 2.74 -7.47
CA SER A 230 -10.71 1.53 -6.69
C SER A 230 -9.57 1.27 -5.72
N SER A 231 -9.92 1.00 -4.46
CA SER A 231 -8.97 0.63 -3.41
C SER A 231 -9.68 -0.21 -2.36
N THR A 232 -10.11 -1.41 -2.75
CA THR A 232 -10.72 -2.37 -1.83
C THR A 232 -9.72 -3.43 -1.34
N GLY A 233 -10.18 -4.25 -0.40
CA GLY A 233 -9.47 -5.47 0.03
C GLY A 233 -10.14 -6.73 -0.50
N ALA A 234 -10.86 -6.65 -1.62
CA ALA A 234 -11.50 -7.80 -2.21
C ALA A 234 -10.44 -8.79 -2.75
N PRO A 235 -10.63 -10.10 -2.59
CA PRO A 235 -9.71 -11.09 -3.16
C PRO A 235 -9.96 -11.34 -4.67
N HIS A 236 -10.87 -10.59 -5.29
CA HIS A 236 -11.28 -10.72 -6.69
C HIS A 236 -11.61 -9.35 -7.26
N ALA A 237 -11.50 -9.21 -8.59
CA ALA A 237 -11.87 -7.99 -9.29
C ALA A 237 -13.36 -7.65 -9.09
N ILE A 238 -13.63 -6.39 -8.80
CA ILE A 238 -14.96 -5.80 -8.62
C ILE A 238 -15.50 -5.26 -9.95
N ILE A 239 -14.61 -4.76 -10.81
CA ILE A 239 -14.94 -4.27 -12.15
C ILE A 239 -14.30 -5.21 -13.17
N ASN A 240 -15.13 -5.76 -14.05
CA ASN A 240 -14.72 -6.59 -15.19
C ASN A 240 -15.49 -6.17 -16.44
N LYS A 241 -15.07 -6.65 -17.61
CA LYS A 241 -15.70 -6.30 -18.88
C LYS A 241 -17.18 -6.67 -18.91
N GLU A 242 -17.54 -7.85 -18.39
CA GLU A 242 -18.94 -8.29 -18.30
C GLU A 242 -19.83 -7.28 -17.57
N ARG A 243 -19.39 -6.80 -16.39
CA ARG A 243 -20.11 -5.80 -15.61
C ARG A 243 -20.23 -4.49 -16.38
N LEU A 244 -19.15 -4.00 -16.99
CA LEU A 244 -19.19 -2.77 -17.77
C LEU A 244 -20.15 -2.88 -18.97
N LEU A 245 -20.18 -4.02 -19.65
CA LEU A 245 -21.12 -4.26 -20.75
C LEU A 245 -22.57 -4.28 -20.29
N ARG A 246 -22.87 -4.79 -19.08
CA ARG A 246 -24.21 -4.68 -18.49
C ARG A 246 -24.63 -3.24 -18.22
N VAL A 247 -23.67 -2.36 -17.90
CA VAL A 247 -23.92 -0.95 -17.62
C VAL A 247 -24.08 -0.15 -18.92
N PHE A 248 -23.18 -0.33 -19.89
CA PHE A 248 -23.06 0.55 -21.05
C PHE A 248 -23.66 0.02 -22.36
N ASP A 249 -24.24 -1.19 -22.36
CA ASP A 249 -24.88 -1.82 -23.53
C ASP A 249 -24.00 -1.68 -24.80
N GLU A 250 -22.77 -2.21 -24.68
CA GLU A 250 -21.67 -2.18 -25.68
C GLU A 250 -21.04 -0.80 -25.97
N ASN A 251 -21.58 0.31 -25.46
CA ASN A 251 -21.09 1.67 -25.73
C ASN A 251 -20.35 2.27 -24.53
N ILE A 252 -19.23 1.65 -24.13
CA ILE A 252 -18.39 2.18 -23.05
C ILE A 252 -17.82 3.56 -23.48
N PRO A 253 -17.96 4.63 -22.67
CA PRO A 253 -17.44 5.93 -23.02
C PRO A 253 -15.92 5.91 -23.21
N ASN A 254 -15.44 6.38 -24.36
CA ASN A 254 -14.00 6.48 -24.68
C ASN A 254 -13.18 7.38 -23.72
N LYS A 255 -13.81 8.04 -22.74
CA LYS A 255 -13.18 8.99 -21.83
C LYS A 255 -13.29 8.62 -20.36
N MET A 256 -13.76 7.42 -20.01
CA MET A 256 -13.78 6.99 -18.62
C MET A 256 -12.39 6.52 -18.19
N ILE A 257 -11.90 7.01 -17.06
CA ILE A 257 -10.63 6.57 -16.47
C ILE A 257 -10.88 5.68 -15.27
N PHE A 258 -10.06 4.65 -15.15
CA PHE A 258 -10.01 3.79 -13.99
C PHE A 258 -8.62 3.84 -13.35
N ILE A 259 -8.56 4.21 -12.07
CA ILE A 259 -7.34 4.18 -11.25
C ILE A 259 -7.50 3.07 -10.21
N ASP A 260 -6.79 1.96 -10.43
CA ASP A 260 -6.77 0.80 -9.53
C ASP A 260 -5.58 0.89 -8.56
N ILE A 261 -5.88 1.04 -7.28
CA ILE A 261 -4.90 1.16 -6.18
C ILE A 261 -5.03 -0.07 -5.25
N ALA A 262 -5.78 -1.10 -5.66
CA ALA A 262 -5.96 -2.31 -4.87
C ALA A 262 -4.86 -3.34 -5.15
N ASN A 263 -4.60 -4.16 -4.12
CA ASN A 263 -3.79 -5.37 -4.27
C ASN A 263 -4.42 -6.49 -3.40
N PRO A 264 -4.97 -7.57 -4.00
CA PRO A 264 -5.10 -7.85 -5.44
C PRO A 264 -5.91 -6.79 -6.20
N ARG A 265 -5.75 -6.74 -7.54
CA ARG A 265 -6.40 -5.73 -8.40
C ARG A 265 -7.93 -5.81 -8.33
N ASP A 266 -8.57 -4.65 -8.17
CA ASP A 266 -10.03 -4.53 -8.21
C ASP A 266 -10.57 -4.50 -9.64
N ILE A 267 -9.71 -4.21 -10.62
CA ILE A 267 -10.09 -4.06 -12.02
C ILE A 267 -9.42 -5.14 -12.84
N ALA A 268 -10.23 -6.01 -13.43
CA ALA A 268 -9.78 -7.11 -14.25
C ALA A 268 -9.04 -6.62 -15.51
N GLU A 269 -8.15 -7.46 -16.05
CA GLU A 269 -7.35 -7.11 -17.23
C GLU A 269 -8.19 -6.92 -18.49
N ASP A 270 -9.29 -7.66 -18.60
CA ASP A 270 -10.25 -7.60 -19.72
C ASP A 270 -10.91 -6.22 -19.88
N VAL A 271 -10.85 -5.35 -18.86
CA VAL A 271 -11.36 -3.97 -18.91
C VAL A 271 -10.49 -3.07 -19.80
N LYS A 272 -9.21 -3.40 -20.00
CA LYS A 272 -8.31 -2.63 -20.88
C LYS A 272 -8.55 -2.90 -22.37
N GLU A 273 -9.21 -4.00 -22.71
CA GLU A 273 -9.45 -4.50 -24.08
C GLU A 273 -10.77 -4.01 -24.67
#